data_AF-A0A838E9R8-F1
#
_entry.id   AF-A0A838E9R8-F1
#
_cell.length_a   1.000
_cell.length_b   1.000
_cell.length_c   1.000
_cell.angle_alpha   90.00
_cell.angle_beta   90.00
_cell.angle_gamma   90.00
#
_symmetry.space_group_name_H-M   'P 1'
#
loop_
_entity.id
_entity.type
_entity.pdbx_description
1 polymer ?
#
loop_
_entity_poly.entity_id
_entity_poly.type
_entity_poly.pdbx_seq_one_letter_code
_entity_poly.pdbx_strand_id
1 'polypeptide(L)'
;MNPLMRAAQRLETLDLLDPAIDPVRRVVQPLMGGGNAGDVLGGGWFGHPVHPLLIVVPIGFLSAAATLDAVGGRDGERPAEWLLGVGLLGMAPTVATGLSDWSRADRPAQRVGAVHALANVLGGLLAWRSYQTRRRGDAPRARRLLRLGLAAIGVGGYLGGHLTYALGVRVERG
;
A
#
# COMPACT_ATOMS: atom_id res chain seq x y z
N MET A 1 -17.15 -20.13 6.13
CA MET A 1 -16.03 -19.16 6.10
C MET A 1 -15.73 -18.76 4.65
N ASN A 2 -15.68 -17.46 4.33
CA ASN A 2 -15.43 -16.95 2.97
C ASN A 2 -14.06 -17.43 2.43
N PRO A 3 -13.95 -17.84 1.14
CA PRO A 3 -12.67 -18.30 0.55
C PRO A 3 -11.53 -17.28 0.66
N LEU A 4 -11.80 -15.98 0.54
CA LEU A 4 -10.78 -14.93 0.65
C LEU A 4 -10.21 -14.86 2.07
N MET A 5 -11.07 -15.00 3.08
CA MET A 5 -10.65 -14.97 4.48
C MET A 5 -9.79 -16.19 4.83
N ARG A 6 -10.14 -17.37 4.28
CA ARG A 6 -9.30 -18.57 4.38
C ARG A 6 -7.93 -18.39 3.73
N ALA A 7 -7.87 -17.68 2.60
CA ALA A 7 -6.60 -17.40 1.94
C ALA A 7 -5.72 -16.47 2.78
N ALA A 8 -6.30 -15.41 3.38
CA ALA A 8 -5.58 -14.51 4.28
C ALA A 8 -5.08 -15.24 5.54
N GLN A 9 -5.91 -16.06 6.17
CA GLN A 9 -5.52 -16.87 7.34
C GLN A 9 -4.39 -17.85 7.06
N ARG A 10 -4.33 -18.41 5.85
CA ARG A 10 -3.20 -19.28 5.47
C ARG A 10 -1.87 -18.53 5.43
N LEU A 11 -1.87 -17.23 5.15
CA LEU A 11 -0.65 -16.42 5.15
C LEU A 11 -0.11 -16.22 6.57
N GLU A 12 -0.97 -16.16 7.58
CA GLU A 12 -0.59 -16.01 9.00
C GLU A 12 0.35 -17.14 9.47
N THR A 13 0.12 -18.35 8.96
CA THR A 13 0.89 -19.56 9.33
C THR A 13 1.94 -19.95 8.30
N LEU A 14 2.19 -19.11 7.28
CA LEU A 14 3.09 -19.46 6.17
C LEU A 14 4.54 -19.13 6.51
N ASP A 15 5.19 -20.02 7.25
CA ASP A 15 6.57 -19.87 7.70
C ASP A 15 7.58 -19.75 6.54
N LEU A 16 7.19 -20.13 5.32
CA LEU A 16 7.99 -19.93 4.09
C LEU A 16 8.26 -18.45 3.77
N LEU A 17 7.51 -17.51 4.37
CA LEU A 17 7.75 -16.08 4.21
C LEU A 17 8.86 -15.57 5.14
N ASP A 18 9.16 -16.28 6.23
CA ASP A 18 10.09 -15.83 7.28
C ASP A 18 11.51 -15.52 6.75
N PRO A 19 12.12 -16.34 5.85
CA PRO A 19 13.43 -16.03 5.28
C PRO A 19 13.49 -14.73 4.49
N ALA A 20 12.37 -14.29 3.90
CA ALA A 20 12.26 -13.01 3.20
C ALA A 20 11.97 -11.85 4.17
N ILE A 21 11.25 -12.11 5.26
CA ILE A 21 10.86 -11.14 6.27
C ILE A 21 12.05 -10.74 7.16
N ASP A 22 12.85 -11.72 7.60
CA ASP A 22 13.89 -11.49 8.61
C ASP A 22 14.99 -10.49 8.22
N PRO A 23 15.49 -10.46 6.97
CA PRO A 23 16.45 -9.45 6.54
C PRO A 23 15.84 -8.05 6.54
N VAL A 24 14.60 -7.92 6.04
CA VAL A 24 13.90 -6.64 5.98
C VAL A 24 13.65 -6.11 7.38
N ARG A 25 13.17 -6.97 8.29
CA ARG A 25 12.94 -6.62 9.69
C ARG A 25 14.22 -6.16 10.38
N ARG A 26 15.35 -6.84 10.17
CA ARG A 26 16.65 -6.45 10.75
C ARG A 26 17.10 -5.05 10.35
N VAL A 27 16.78 -4.62 9.13
CA VAL A 27 17.11 -3.27 8.64
C VAL A 27 16.11 -2.24 9.15
N VAL A 28 14.82 -2.57 9.13
CA VAL A 28 13.74 -1.63 9.41
C VAL A 28 13.54 -1.40 10.90
N GLN A 29 13.62 -2.45 11.72
CA GLN A 29 13.28 -2.40 13.14
C GLN A 29 14.11 -1.36 13.91
N PRO A 30 15.43 -1.20 13.70
CA PRO A 30 16.23 -0.15 14.35
C PRO A 30 15.87 1.26 13.88
N LEU A 31 15.43 1.41 12.62
CA LEU A 31 15.17 2.71 12.00
C LEU A 31 13.75 3.22 12.28
N MET A 32 12.78 2.30 12.37
CA MET A 32 11.35 2.63 12.37
C MET A 32 10.54 1.93 13.47
N GLY A 33 11.13 0.97 14.19
CA GLY A 33 10.49 0.23 15.27
C GLY A 33 10.61 0.91 16.64
N GLY A 34 11.52 1.86 16.81
CA GLY A 34 11.71 2.63 18.05
C GLY A 34 12.45 3.95 17.82
N GLY A 35 12.49 4.81 18.85
CA GLY A 35 13.09 6.14 18.81
C GLY A 35 12.21 7.20 18.11
N ASN A 36 12.63 8.46 18.19
CA ASN A 36 11.83 9.62 17.78
C ASN A 36 11.22 9.51 16.37
N ALA A 37 11.99 9.01 15.38
CA ALA A 37 11.49 8.87 14.01
C ALA A 37 10.42 7.79 13.88
N GLY A 38 10.60 6.64 14.52
CA GLY A 38 9.59 5.59 14.57
C GLY A 38 8.33 6.04 15.29
N ASP A 39 8.45 6.81 16.38
CA ASP A 39 7.30 7.26 17.17
C ASP A 39 6.50 8.35 16.43
N VAL A 40 7.20 9.20 15.67
CA VAL A 40 6.58 10.16 14.75
C VAL A 40 5.84 9.43 13.61
N LEU A 41 6.48 8.46 12.96
CA LEU A 41 5.86 7.70 11.86
C LEU A 41 4.71 6.82 12.34
N GLY A 42 4.83 6.30 13.57
CA GLY A 42 3.77 5.52 14.22
C GLY A 42 2.53 6.37 14.50
N GLY A 43 2.68 7.67 14.77
CA GLY A 43 1.56 8.57 15.04
C GLY A 43 1.24 8.75 16.51
N GLY A 44 2.20 8.50 17.43
CA GLY A 44 2.00 8.76 18.85
C GLY A 44 1.60 10.23 19.14
N TRP A 45 2.17 11.17 18.39
CA TRP A 45 1.82 12.61 18.44
C TRP A 45 0.44 12.94 17.85
N PHE A 46 -0.08 12.08 16.97
CA PHE A 46 -1.37 12.25 16.30
C PHE A 46 -2.51 11.57 17.07
N GLY A 47 -2.20 10.76 18.08
CA GLY A 47 -3.15 9.95 18.85
C GLY A 47 -3.69 8.72 18.11
N HIS A 48 -3.39 8.58 16.82
CA HIS A 48 -3.83 7.47 15.97
C HIS A 48 -2.74 7.04 14.98
N PRO A 49 -2.80 5.80 14.45
CA PRO A 49 -1.89 5.35 13.40
C PRO A 49 -1.97 6.25 12.16
N VAL A 50 -0.83 6.70 11.66
CA VAL A 50 -0.76 7.63 10.50
C VAL A 50 -0.97 6.90 9.17
N HIS A 51 -0.59 5.61 9.09
CA HIS A 51 -0.66 4.86 7.83
C HIS A 51 -2.09 4.79 7.25
N PRO A 52 -3.15 4.43 8.02
CA PRO A 52 -4.53 4.45 7.52
C PRO A 52 -5.00 5.82 7.01
N LEU A 53 -4.48 6.92 7.57
CA LEU A 53 -4.80 8.26 7.09
C LEU A 53 -4.11 8.53 5.74
N LEU A 54 -2.83 8.18 5.62
CA LEU A 54 -2.05 8.48 4.43
C LEU A 54 -2.48 7.68 3.21
N ILE A 55 -2.95 6.44 3.36
CA ILE A 55 -3.39 5.61 2.22
C ILE A 55 -4.53 6.25 1.40
N VAL A 56 -5.31 7.16 1.99
CA VAL A 56 -6.40 7.87 1.31
C VAL A 56 -5.88 8.66 0.11
N VAL A 57 -4.67 9.23 0.23
CA VAL A 57 -4.04 10.02 -0.82
C VAL A 57 -3.73 9.18 -2.07
N PRO A 58 -2.83 8.18 -2.03
CA PRO A 58 -2.51 7.40 -3.22
C PRO A 58 -3.75 6.69 -3.80
N ILE A 59 -4.61 6.11 -2.95
CA ILE A 59 -5.81 5.41 -3.43
C ILE A 59 -6.76 6.37 -4.14
N GLY A 60 -7.06 7.53 -3.53
CA GLY A 60 -7.97 8.52 -4.09
C GLY A 60 -7.45 9.08 -5.41
N PHE A 61 -6.18 9.49 -5.45
CA PHE A 61 -5.58 10.08 -6.65
C PHE A 61 -5.43 9.09 -7.80
N LEU A 62 -4.99 7.85 -7.55
CA LEU A 62 -4.89 6.83 -8.60
C LEU A 62 -6.27 6.43 -9.11
N SER A 63 -7.27 6.32 -8.23
CA SER A 63 -8.65 6.01 -8.62
C SER A 63 -9.25 7.13 -9.46
N ALA A 64 -9.06 8.39 -9.06
CA ALA A 64 -9.53 9.54 -9.81
C ALA A 64 -8.87 9.64 -11.20
N ALA A 65 -7.56 9.36 -11.29
CA ALA A 65 -6.86 9.28 -12.58
C ALA A 65 -7.45 8.18 -13.50
N ALA A 66 -7.74 6.99 -12.94
CA ALA A 66 -8.37 5.90 -13.69
C ALA A 66 -9.82 6.21 -14.10
N THR A 67 -10.56 6.96 -13.29
CA THR A 67 -11.90 7.45 -13.65
C THR A 67 -11.80 8.40 -14.85
N LEU A 68 -10.90 9.37 -14.81
CA LEU A 68 -10.68 10.28 -15.94
C LEU A 68 -10.23 9.56 -17.22
N ASP A 69 -9.42 8.50 -17.10
CA ASP A 69 -9.08 7.66 -18.25
C ASP A 69 -10.29 6.99 -18.91
N ALA A 70 -11.33 6.69 -18.12
CA ALA A 70 -12.52 5.99 -18.55
C ALA A 70 -13.56 6.95 -19.14
N VAL A 71 -13.75 8.11 -18.53
CA VAL A 71 -14.88 9.01 -18.86
C VAL A 71 -14.45 10.41 -19.32
N GLY A 72 -13.19 10.79 -19.13
CA GLY A 72 -12.71 12.16 -19.37
C GLY A 72 -12.33 12.48 -20.81
N GLY A 73 -12.37 11.51 -21.73
CA GLY A 73 -11.99 11.74 -23.13
C GLY A 73 -10.58 12.29 -23.29
N ARG A 74 -10.39 13.23 -24.24
CA ARG A 74 -9.09 13.91 -24.45
C ARG A 74 -8.79 14.93 -23.36
N ASP A 75 -9.80 15.64 -22.87
CA ASP A 75 -9.63 16.69 -21.85
C ASP A 75 -9.21 16.12 -20.49
N GLY A 76 -9.56 14.87 -20.20
CA GLY A 76 -9.18 14.14 -18.99
C GLY A 76 -7.74 13.65 -18.95
N GLU A 77 -7.01 13.64 -20.07
CA GLU A 77 -5.66 13.03 -20.12
C GLU A 77 -4.65 13.78 -19.25
N ARG A 78 -4.64 15.11 -19.33
CA ARG A 78 -3.71 15.95 -18.55
C ARG A 78 -4.03 15.97 -17.06
N PRO A 79 -5.30 16.13 -16.62
CA PRO A 79 -5.62 15.99 -15.21
C PRO A 79 -5.36 14.56 -14.67
N ALA A 80 -5.61 13.51 -15.46
CA ALA A 80 -5.28 12.14 -15.07
C ALA A 80 -3.76 11.94 -14.83
N GLU A 81 -2.91 12.52 -15.69
CA GLU A 81 -1.45 12.51 -15.49
C GLU A 81 -1.05 13.22 -14.19
N TRP A 82 -1.64 14.39 -13.90
CA TRP A 82 -1.36 15.13 -12.67
C TRP A 82 -1.79 14.36 -11.42
N LEU A 83 -3.03 13.86 -11.40
CA LEU A 83 -3.54 13.07 -10.27
C LEU A 83 -2.68 11.84 -10.05
N LEU A 84 -2.31 11.13 -11.12
CA LEU A 84 -1.39 9.98 -11.03
C LEU A 84 -0.04 10.38 -10.43
N GLY A 85 0.54 11.51 -10.84
CA GLY A 85 1.77 12.04 -10.28
C GLY A 85 1.67 12.36 -8.78
N VAL A 86 0.61 13.04 -8.36
CA VAL A 86 0.37 13.37 -6.94
C VAL A 86 0.17 12.10 -6.11
N GLY A 87 -0.61 11.13 -6.62
CA GLY A 87 -0.80 9.86 -5.95
C GLY A 87 0.51 9.07 -5.77
N LEU A 88 1.38 9.08 -6.78
CA LEU A 88 2.71 8.47 -6.70
C LEU A 88 3.61 9.16 -5.67
N LEU A 89 3.57 10.49 -5.58
CA LEU A 89 4.29 11.23 -4.53
C LEU A 89 3.79 10.86 -3.13
N GLY A 90 2.47 10.69 -2.98
CA GLY A 90 1.84 10.25 -1.72
C GLY A 90 2.22 8.83 -1.28
N MET A 91 2.72 7.98 -2.18
CA MET A 91 3.12 6.61 -1.83
C MET A 91 4.33 6.58 -0.88
N ALA A 92 5.30 7.47 -1.06
CA ALA A 92 6.53 7.45 -0.26
C ALA A 92 6.27 7.59 1.26
N PRO A 93 5.57 8.64 1.75
CA PRO A 93 5.24 8.74 3.17
C PRO A 93 4.28 7.63 3.64
N THR A 94 3.39 7.15 2.77
CA THR A 94 2.47 6.03 3.08
C THR A 94 3.24 4.72 3.34
N VAL A 95 4.25 4.43 2.52
CA VAL A 95 5.12 3.27 2.69
C VAL A 95 5.94 3.39 3.97
N ALA A 96 6.48 4.57 4.25
CA ALA A 96 7.29 4.79 5.47
C ALA A 96 6.49 4.53 6.75
N THR A 97 5.26 5.04 6.85
CA THR A 97 4.41 4.80 8.02
C THR A 97 3.95 3.35 8.11
N GLY A 98 3.60 2.71 6.99
CA GLY A 98 3.22 1.30 6.97
C GLY A 98 4.37 0.36 7.34
N LEU A 99 5.59 0.70 6.95
CA LEU A 99 6.80 -0.05 7.30
C LEU A 99 7.11 0.05 8.80
N SER A 100 6.86 1.22 9.38
CA SER A 100 6.94 1.45 10.83
C SER A 100 5.92 0.60 11.59
N ASP A 101 4.65 0.56 11.15
CA ASP A 101 3.61 -0.30 11.75
C ASP A 101 3.95 -1.79 11.62
N TRP A 102 4.38 -2.23 10.43
CA TRP A 102 4.77 -3.62 10.17
C TRP A 102 5.93 -4.09 11.05
N SER A 103 6.92 -3.22 11.29
CA SER A 103 8.09 -3.55 12.11
C SER A 103 7.77 -3.85 13.58
N ARG A 104 6.62 -3.35 14.08
CA ARG A 104 6.12 -3.53 15.44
C ARG A 104 5.07 -4.63 15.58
N ALA A 105 4.58 -5.15 14.46
CA ALA A 105 3.56 -6.18 14.44
C ALA A 105 4.13 -7.55 14.89
N ASP A 106 3.25 -8.43 15.35
CA ASP A 106 3.60 -9.81 15.64
C ASP A 106 3.86 -10.62 14.36
N ARG A 107 4.36 -11.84 14.51
CA ARG A 107 4.80 -12.66 13.37
C ARG A 107 3.68 -13.00 12.38
N PRO A 108 2.47 -13.40 12.80
CA PRO A 108 1.33 -13.59 11.90
C PRO A 108 1.01 -12.34 11.07
N ALA A 109 0.94 -11.17 11.70
CA ALA A 109 0.70 -9.91 11.00
C ALA A 109 1.87 -9.53 10.08
N GLN A 110 3.12 -9.81 10.45
CA GLN A 110 4.26 -9.57 9.57
C GLN A 110 4.18 -10.38 8.27
N ARG A 111 3.69 -11.63 8.33
CA ARG A 111 3.54 -12.49 7.15
C ARG A 111 2.46 -11.99 6.20
N VAL A 112 1.27 -11.67 6.73
CA VAL A 112 0.21 -11.03 5.92
C VAL A 112 0.69 -9.68 5.39
N GLY A 113 1.39 -8.91 6.22
CA GLY A 113 1.98 -7.62 5.88
C GLY A 113 3.00 -7.67 4.76
N ALA A 114 3.79 -8.75 4.66
CA ALA A 114 4.75 -8.94 3.57
C ALA A 114 4.04 -9.10 2.21
N VAL A 115 2.96 -9.89 2.16
CA VAL A 115 2.16 -10.07 0.93
C VAL A 115 1.37 -8.81 0.59
N HIS A 116 0.83 -8.12 1.61
CA HIS A 116 0.23 -6.80 1.46
C HIS A 116 1.23 -5.79 0.83
N ALA A 117 2.45 -5.73 1.36
CA ALA A 117 3.48 -4.84 0.85
C ALA A 117 3.85 -5.20 -0.59
N LEU A 118 4.02 -6.48 -0.91
CA LEU A 118 4.33 -6.93 -2.27
C LEU A 118 3.23 -6.53 -3.28
N ALA A 119 1.96 -6.72 -2.92
CA ALA A 119 0.84 -6.33 -3.77
C ALA A 119 0.83 -4.82 -4.05
N ASN A 120 1.08 -4.00 -3.02
CA ASN A 120 1.16 -2.55 -3.17
C ASN A 120 2.43 -2.09 -3.92
N VAL A 121 3.57 -2.75 -3.76
CA VAL A 121 4.79 -2.47 -4.54
C VAL A 121 4.54 -2.76 -6.02
N LEU A 122 3.94 -3.91 -6.35
CA LEU A 122 3.55 -4.22 -7.73
C LEU A 122 2.59 -3.16 -8.28
N GLY A 123 1.58 -2.78 -7.49
CA GLY A 123 0.63 -1.73 -7.83
C GLY A 123 1.29 -0.38 -8.11
N GLY A 124 2.19 0.05 -7.22
CA GLY A 124 2.96 1.29 -7.35
C GLY A 124 3.90 1.28 -8.55
N LEU A 125 4.58 0.17 -8.83
CA LEU A 125 5.43 0.04 -10.01
C LEU A 125 4.63 0.10 -11.32
N LEU A 126 3.45 -0.51 -11.35
CA LEU A 126 2.53 -0.43 -12.50
C LEU A 126 1.99 1.00 -12.69
N ALA A 127 1.65 1.69 -11.60
CA ALA A 127 1.26 3.10 -11.63
C ALA A 127 2.40 4.02 -12.10
N TRP A 128 3.62 3.80 -11.62
CA TRP A 128 4.82 4.50 -12.07
C TRP A 128 5.10 4.24 -13.56
N ARG A 129 4.95 2.99 -14.00
CA ARG A 129 5.13 2.64 -15.41
C ARG A 129 4.03 3.26 -16.27
N SER A 130 2.79 3.29 -15.80
CA SER A 130 1.69 4.03 -16.43
C SER A 130 2.07 5.48 -16.64
N TYR A 131 2.54 6.17 -15.58
CA TYR A 131 2.97 7.57 -15.65
C TYR A 131 4.05 7.79 -16.72
N GLN A 132 5.11 6.98 -16.73
CA GLN A 132 6.15 7.05 -17.76
C GLN A 132 5.62 6.79 -19.17
N THR A 133 4.69 5.84 -19.32
CA THR A 133 4.11 5.50 -20.62
C THR A 133 3.23 6.63 -21.16
N ARG A 134 2.51 7.37 -20.29
CA ARG A 134 1.79 8.60 -20.69
C ARG A 134 2.72 9.66 -21.24
N ARG A 135 3.84 9.91 -20.54
CA ARG A 135 4.88 10.86 -20.96
C ARG A 135 5.47 10.54 -22.33
N ARG A 136 5.36 9.30 -22.79
CA ARG A 136 5.82 8.84 -24.11
C ARG A 136 4.72 8.82 -25.18
N GLY A 137 3.51 9.27 -24.87
CA GLY A 137 2.39 9.38 -25.81
C GLY A 137 1.53 8.12 -25.99
N ASP A 138 1.77 7.03 -25.25
CA ASP A 138 1.00 5.79 -25.38
C ASP A 138 -0.09 5.72 -24.29
N ALA A 139 -1.13 6.55 -24.45
CA ALA A 139 -2.25 6.61 -23.52
C ALA A 139 -2.96 5.24 -23.34
N PRO A 140 -3.27 4.45 -24.40
CA PRO A 140 -3.96 3.16 -24.22
C PRO A 140 -3.19 2.16 -23.36
N ARG A 141 -1.86 2.09 -23.51
CA ARG A 141 -1.02 1.23 -22.66
C ARG A 141 -0.94 1.75 -21.23
N ALA A 142 -0.78 3.06 -21.04
CA ALA A 142 -0.77 3.65 -19.70
C ALA A 142 -2.06 3.36 -18.91
N ARG A 143 -3.23 3.51 -19.56
CA ARG A 143 -4.54 3.19 -18.96
C ARG A 143 -4.64 1.73 -18.52
N ARG A 144 -4.09 0.80 -19.33
CA ARG A 144 -4.03 -0.64 -18.94
C ARG A 144 -3.13 -0.86 -17.73
N LEU A 145 -1.95 -0.25 -17.72
CA LEU A 145 -1.01 -0.36 -16.59
C LEU A 145 -1.61 0.19 -15.29
N LEU A 146 -2.27 1.35 -15.33
CA LEU A 146 -2.92 1.93 -14.14
C LEU A 146 -4.03 1.02 -13.60
N ARG A 147 -4.87 0.45 -14.47
CA ARG A 147 -5.93 -0.49 -14.04
C ARG A 147 -5.37 -1.75 -13.40
N LEU A 148 -4.32 -2.33 -13.98
CA LEU A 148 -3.63 -3.47 -13.37
C LEU A 148 -2.98 -3.10 -12.03
N GLY A 149 -2.41 -1.89 -11.95
CA GLY A 149 -1.86 -1.36 -10.71
C GLY A 149 -2.90 -1.22 -9.61
N LEU A 150 -4.07 -0.63 -9.94
CA LEU A 150 -5.20 -0.52 -9.02
C LEU A 150 -5.76 -1.88 -8.60
N ALA A 151 -5.79 -2.87 -9.50
CA ALA A 151 -6.19 -4.23 -9.14
C ALA A 151 -5.24 -4.84 -8.08
N ALA A 152 -3.92 -4.67 -8.26
CA ALA A 152 -2.93 -5.11 -7.28
C ALA A 152 -3.06 -4.36 -5.94
N ILE A 153 -3.28 -3.03 -5.98
CA ILE A 153 -3.57 -2.22 -4.79
C ILE A 153 -4.86 -2.70 -4.11
N GLY A 154 -5.89 -3.11 -4.86
CA GLY A 154 -7.12 -3.69 -4.30
C GLY A 154 -6.88 -4.97 -3.51
N VAL A 155 -6.01 -5.86 -3.99
CA VAL A 155 -5.56 -7.04 -3.23
C VAL A 155 -4.82 -6.60 -1.95
N GLY A 156 -3.92 -5.62 -2.07
CA GLY A 156 -3.26 -5.00 -0.93
C GLY A 156 -4.26 -4.45 0.09
N GLY A 157 -5.29 -3.72 -0.36
CA GLY A 157 -6.34 -3.15 0.48
C GLY A 157 -7.14 -4.20 1.24
N TYR A 158 -7.48 -5.33 0.60
CA TYR A 158 -8.11 -6.46 1.29
C TYR A 158 -7.24 -7.01 2.42
N LEU A 159 -5.96 -7.25 2.16
CA LEU A 159 -5.01 -7.72 3.18
C LEU A 159 -4.77 -6.68 4.28
N GLY A 160 -4.79 -5.39 3.94
CA GLY A 160 -4.75 -4.28 4.90
C GLY A 160 -5.94 -4.31 5.85
N GLY A 161 -7.15 -4.51 5.31
CA GLY A 161 -8.35 -4.73 6.12
C GLY A 161 -8.22 -5.95 7.04
N HIS A 162 -7.65 -7.06 6.56
CA HIS A 162 -7.41 -8.24 7.39
C HIS A 162 -6.41 -7.95 8.53
N LEU A 163 -5.32 -7.23 8.26
CA LEU A 163 -4.36 -6.80 9.29
C LEU A 163 -5.03 -5.96 10.38
N THR A 164 -5.84 -4.97 10.01
CA THR A 164 -6.48 -4.08 10.97
C THR A 164 -7.62 -4.76 11.72
N TYR A 165 -8.56 -5.39 11.00
CA TYR A 165 -9.82 -5.85 11.60
C TYR A 165 -9.77 -7.29 12.13
N ALA A 166 -8.97 -8.18 11.53
CA ALA A 166 -8.88 -9.58 11.99
C ALA A 166 -7.72 -9.79 12.97
N LEU A 167 -6.56 -9.17 12.71
CA LEU A 167 -5.38 -9.32 13.55
C LEU A 167 -5.25 -8.21 14.61
N GLY A 168 -5.99 -7.11 14.49
CA GLY A 168 -5.97 -6.02 15.46
C GLY A 168 -4.69 -5.19 15.41
N VAL A 169 -4.01 -5.14 14.26
CA VAL A 169 -2.81 -4.31 14.10
C VAL A 169 -3.18 -2.84 14.34
N ARG A 170 -2.61 -2.27 15.40
CA ARG A 170 -2.76 -0.87 15.83
C ARG A 170 -4.21 -0.47 16.19
N VAL A 171 -5.03 -1.44 16.60
CA VAL A 171 -6.33 -1.23 17.26
C VAL A 171 -6.15 -1.50 18.75
N GLU A 172 -6.52 -0.55 19.61
CA GLU A 172 -6.58 -0.82 21.06
C GLU A 172 -7.67 -1.87 21.32
N ARG A 173 -7.28 -3.02 21.89
CA ARG A 173 -8.24 -3.96 22.44
C ARG A 173 -8.62 -3.42 23.82
N GLY A 174 -9.84 -2.90 23.93
CA GLY A 174 -10.44 -2.54 25.23
C GLY A 174 -10.61 -3.74 26.13
#